data_AF-A0A7J6QNT8-F1
#
_entry.id   AF-A0A7J6QNT8-F1
#
_cell.length_a   1.000
_cell.length_b   1.000
_cell.length_c   1.000
_cell.angle_alpha   90.00
_cell.angle_beta   90.00
_cell.angle_gamma   90.00
#
_symmetry.space_group_name_H-M   'P 1'
#
loop_
_entity.id
_entity.type
_entity.pdbx_description
1 polymer ?
#
loop_
_entity_poly.entity_id
_entity_poly.type
_entity_poly.pdbx_seq_one_letter_code
_entity_poly.pdbx_strand_id
1 'polypeptide(L)'
;MWSGSSRVLSPSIEEGRLFLEKPEGFDTIGDTLKEVCSSIERLCEQQDEEQIRVLDLNNLDLTDAELSAILEALLEASVLPEDEVRLANNRLSTRGLADLLEYMQSVMQPRQKLKVDLSCNGICDWGFQRLAILLSESMMQNVEVNIDQNRISNPGDILDAYMAAHRENRAVKELPRRLVFS
;
A
#
# COMPACT_ATOMS: atom_id res chain seq x y z
N MET A 1 32.93 8.71 24.04
CA MET A 1 31.63 9.42 23.98
C MET A 1 31.01 9.07 22.64
N TRP A 2 30.14 8.07 22.61
CA TRP A 2 29.35 7.75 21.42
C TRP A 2 28.03 8.47 21.61
N SER A 3 27.72 9.44 20.73
CA SER A 3 26.41 10.10 20.75
C SER A 3 25.36 9.05 20.43
N GLY A 4 24.36 8.93 21.31
CA GLY A 4 23.18 8.11 21.09
C GLY A 4 22.36 8.69 19.95
N SER A 5 22.79 8.44 18.71
CA SER A 5 21.92 8.57 17.55
C SER A 5 20.84 7.51 17.73
N SER A 6 19.66 7.97 18.09
CA SER A 6 18.46 7.15 18.17
C SER A 6 18.36 6.38 16.85
N ARG A 7 18.36 5.04 16.92
CA ARG A 7 18.27 4.17 15.74
C ARG A 7 16.81 4.14 15.30
N VAL A 8 16.35 5.26 14.75
CA VAL A 8 14.96 5.43 14.31
C VAL A 8 14.89 5.11 12.83
N LEU A 9 13.87 4.34 12.44
CA LEU A 9 13.41 4.28 11.05
C LEU A 9 13.19 5.70 10.55
N SER A 10 14.07 6.16 9.68
CA SER A 10 14.02 7.53 9.18
C SER A 10 13.42 7.50 7.79
N PRO A 11 12.29 8.20 7.56
CA PRO A 11 11.78 8.39 6.23
C PRO A 11 12.78 9.22 5.43
N SER A 12 13.00 8.81 4.19
CA SER A 12 13.87 9.48 3.25
C SER A 12 13.15 9.65 1.91
N ILE A 13 13.42 10.76 1.24
CA ILE A 13 12.94 11.00 -0.12
C ILE A 13 14.15 11.08 -1.03
N GLU A 14 14.18 10.22 -2.04
CA GLU A 14 15.21 10.23 -3.08
C GLU A 14 14.51 10.15 -4.44
N GLU A 15 14.77 11.13 -5.32
CA GLU A 15 14.25 11.14 -6.70
C GLU A 15 12.71 10.95 -6.77
N GLY A 16 11.96 11.55 -5.83
CA GLY A 16 10.50 11.40 -5.76
C GLY A 16 10.01 10.06 -5.20
N ARG A 17 10.90 9.24 -4.62
CA ARG A 17 10.55 8.02 -3.89
C ARG A 17 10.66 8.27 -2.39
N LEU A 18 9.54 8.17 -1.66
CA LEU A 18 9.52 8.11 -0.21
C LEU A 18 9.72 6.66 0.24
N PHE A 19 10.73 6.40 1.07
CA PHE A 19 10.98 5.08 1.64
C PHE A 19 11.40 5.16 3.10
N LEU A 20 11.26 4.04 3.81
CA LEU A 20 11.69 3.91 5.20
C LEU A 20 12.95 3.01 5.27
N GLU A 21 14.02 3.55 5.85
CA GLU A 21 15.25 2.78 6.06
C GLU A 21 15.18 1.95 7.34
N LYS A 22 15.03 0.63 7.21
CA LYS A 22 15.07 -0.31 8.34
C LYS A 22 16.47 -0.35 8.95
N PRO A 23 16.67 0.11 10.21
CA PRO A 23 17.99 0.08 10.84
C PRO A 23 18.43 -1.36 11.10
N GLU A 24 19.73 -1.64 10.96
CA GLU A 24 20.28 -2.95 11.29
C GLU A 24 19.97 -3.34 12.75
N GLY A 25 19.36 -4.52 12.91
CA GLY A 25 19.02 -5.10 14.22
C GLY A 25 17.64 -4.77 14.78
N PHE A 26 16.75 -4.15 13.99
CA PHE A 26 15.33 -4.04 14.33
C PHE A 26 14.53 -5.16 13.67
N ASP A 27 13.77 -5.90 14.47
CA ASP A 27 12.93 -6.98 13.95
C ASP A 27 11.61 -6.43 13.38
N THR A 28 11.00 -5.44 14.03
CA THR A 28 9.68 -4.86 13.67
C THR A 28 9.66 -3.33 13.74
N ILE A 29 8.68 -2.70 13.07
CA ILE A 29 8.48 -1.24 13.07
C ILE A 29 7.79 -0.74 14.33
N GLY A 30 6.96 -1.56 14.97
CA GLY A 30 6.01 -1.16 16.01
C GLY A 30 6.60 -0.32 17.14
N ASP A 31 7.82 -0.61 17.58
CA ASP A 31 8.48 0.12 18.67
C ASP A 31 8.89 1.55 18.28
N THR A 32 9.04 1.81 16.99
CA THR A 32 9.46 3.10 16.41
C THR A 32 8.36 3.77 15.58
N LEU A 33 7.18 3.17 15.47
CA LEU A 33 6.08 3.63 14.61
C LEU A 33 5.71 5.10 14.86
N LYS A 34 5.61 5.50 16.13
CA LYS A 34 5.30 6.90 16.48
C LYS A 34 6.37 7.86 16.00
N GLU A 35 7.64 7.46 16.10
CA GLU A 35 8.75 8.28 15.63
C GLU A 35 8.80 8.33 14.10
N VAL A 36 8.44 7.24 13.42
CA VAL A 36 8.27 7.19 11.96
C VAL A 36 7.19 8.18 11.51
N CYS A 37 5.98 8.11 12.08
CA CYS A 37 4.88 9.02 11.73
C CYS A 37 5.27 10.48 11.92
N SER A 38 5.82 10.83 13.09
CA SER A 38 6.30 12.20 13.35
C SER A 38 7.46 12.63 12.45
N SER A 39 8.26 11.67 11.96
CA SER A 39 9.34 11.98 11.01
C SER A 39 8.81 12.18 9.60
N ILE A 40 7.76 11.45 9.19
CA ILE A 40 7.08 11.63 7.91
C ILE A 40 6.48 13.03 7.85
N GLU A 41 5.74 13.43 8.89
CA GLU A 41 5.15 14.78 9.02
C GLU A 41 6.23 15.86 8.85
N ARG A 42 7.32 15.78 9.62
CA ARG A 42 8.43 16.76 9.55
C ARG A 42 9.13 16.77 8.19
N LEU A 43 9.35 15.59 7.60
CA LEU A 43 10.02 15.49 6.31
C LEU A 43 9.19 16.17 5.22
N CYS A 44 7.88 15.97 5.26
CA CYS A 44 6.96 16.57 4.30
C CYS A 44 6.78 18.08 4.53
N GLU A 45 6.83 18.55 5.78
CA GLU A 45 6.84 20.00 6.09
C GLU A 45 8.10 20.72 5.57
N GLN A 46 9.23 20.02 5.48
CA GLN A 46 10.53 20.61 5.11
C GLN A 46 10.82 20.54 3.60
N GLN A 47 10.08 19.72 2.87
CA GLN A 47 10.24 19.52 1.43
C GLN A 47 9.29 20.45 0.67
N ASP A 48 9.83 21.48 0.05
CA ASP A 48 9.09 22.32 -0.90
C ASP A 48 8.76 21.49 -2.16
N GLU A 49 7.48 21.16 -2.32
CA GLU A 49 6.84 20.76 -3.59
C GLU A 49 7.39 19.52 -4.34
N GLU A 50 8.27 18.70 -3.75
CA GLU A 50 8.63 17.43 -4.39
C GLU A 50 7.44 16.47 -4.39
N GLN A 51 6.87 16.27 -5.59
CA GLN A 51 5.82 15.28 -5.81
C GLN A 51 6.38 13.88 -5.56
N ILE A 52 5.88 13.24 -4.51
CA ILE A 52 6.17 11.84 -4.23
C ILE A 52 5.49 11.00 -5.31
N ARG A 53 6.30 10.38 -6.16
CA ARG A 53 5.83 9.47 -7.20
C ARG A 53 5.71 8.05 -6.70
N VAL A 54 6.63 7.63 -5.85
CA VAL A 54 6.72 6.26 -5.35
C VAL A 54 6.70 6.27 -3.84
N LEU A 55 5.72 5.59 -3.24
CA LEU A 55 5.74 5.23 -1.82
C LEU A 55 6.28 3.81 -1.69
N ASP A 56 7.46 3.64 -1.09
CA ASP A 56 8.10 2.34 -0.94
C ASP A 56 8.22 1.92 0.53
N LEU A 57 7.37 0.96 0.89
CA LEU A 57 7.26 0.39 2.22
C LEU A 57 7.52 -1.13 2.17
N ASN A 58 8.35 -1.59 1.22
CA ASN A 58 8.69 -3.00 1.05
C ASN A 58 9.57 -3.54 2.18
N ASN A 59 9.39 -4.83 2.52
CA ASN A 59 10.27 -5.58 3.45
C ASN A 59 10.35 -4.98 4.86
N LEU A 60 9.29 -4.31 5.29
CA LEU A 60 9.26 -3.63 6.58
C LEU A 60 8.66 -4.48 7.70
N ASP A 61 8.13 -5.66 7.38
CA ASP A 61 7.42 -6.53 8.31
C ASP A 61 6.15 -5.89 8.89
N LEU A 62 5.54 -4.97 8.13
CA LEU A 62 4.37 -4.20 8.55
C LEU A 62 3.16 -5.10 8.81
N THR A 63 2.54 -4.89 9.97
CA THR A 63 1.19 -5.35 10.30
C THR A 63 0.14 -4.36 9.79
N ASP A 64 -1.12 -4.80 9.73
CA ASP A 64 -2.25 -3.94 9.33
C ASP A 64 -2.32 -2.64 10.16
N ALA A 65 -2.06 -2.73 11.47
CA ALA A 65 -2.11 -1.59 12.38
C ALA A 65 -0.98 -0.58 12.12
N GLU A 66 0.23 -1.06 11.85
CA GLU A 66 1.38 -0.20 11.54
C GLU A 66 1.19 0.46 10.17
N LEU A 67 0.69 -0.26 9.17
CA LEU A 67 0.34 0.33 7.88
C LEU A 67 -0.71 1.43 8.04
N SER A 68 -1.80 1.17 8.77
CA SER A 68 -2.86 2.15 9.00
C SER A 68 -2.31 3.45 9.61
N ALA A 69 -1.41 3.35 10.60
CA ALA A 69 -0.81 4.52 11.23
C ALA A 69 0.12 5.31 10.29
N ILE A 70 0.86 4.60 9.43
CA ILE A 70 1.69 5.24 8.39
C ILE A 70 0.81 5.96 7.37
N LEU A 71 -0.27 5.31 6.90
CA LEU A 71 -1.21 5.92 5.95
C LEU A 71 -1.92 7.14 6.52
N GLU A 72 -2.27 7.12 7.80
CA GLU A 72 -2.86 8.28 8.50
C GLU A 72 -1.86 9.44 8.55
N ALA A 73 -0.61 9.18 8.94
CA ALA A 73 0.44 10.20 8.95
C ALA A 73 0.72 10.77 7.54
N LEU A 74 0.72 9.92 6.51
CA LEU A 74 0.86 10.36 5.11
C LEU A 74 -0.32 11.22 4.66
N LEU A 75 -1.54 10.90 5.12
CA LEU A 75 -2.74 11.68 4.81
C LEU A 75 -2.70 13.06 5.48
N GLU A 76 -2.30 13.12 6.75
CA GLU A 76 -2.11 14.38 7.48
C GLU A 76 -1.01 15.25 6.85
N ALA A 77 0.09 14.61 6.43
CA ALA A 77 1.17 15.25 5.70
C ALA A 77 0.82 15.61 4.24
N SER A 78 -0.41 15.32 3.78
CA SER A 78 -0.87 15.55 2.40
C SER A 78 0.03 14.91 1.34
N VAL A 79 0.61 13.76 1.64
CA VAL A 79 1.41 12.97 0.71
C VAL A 79 0.50 12.23 -0.26
N LEU A 80 0.68 12.48 -1.55
CA LEU A 80 -0.10 11.88 -2.63
C LEU A 80 0.85 11.11 -3.55
N PRO A 81 1.00 9.77 -3.43
CA PRO A 81 1.83 8.99 -4.35
C PRO A 81 1.24 9.05 -5.75
N GLU A 82 2.03 9.47 -6.75
CA GLU A 82 1.54 9.66 -8.13
C GLU A 82 1.51 8.37 -8.95
N ASP A 83 2.56 7.54 -8.87
CA ASP A 83 2.81 6.45 -9.82
C ASP A 83 2.69 5.06 -9.17
N GLU A 84 3.26 4.88 -7.98
CA GLU A 84 3.43 3.55 -7.40
C GLU A 84 3.41 3.52 -5.87
N VAL A 85 2.73 2.52 -5.30
CA VAL A 85 2.77 2.17 -3.88
C VAL A 85 3.29 0.75 -3.74
N ARG A 86 4.43 0.57 -3.08
CA ARG A 86 5.07 -0.73 -2.89
C ARG A 86 4.96 -1.17 -1.44
N LEU A 87 4.30 -2.29 -1.22
CA LEU A 87 3.99 -2.87 0.08
C LEU A 87 4.31 -4.38 0.10
N ALA A 88 5.17 -4.84 -0.81
CA ALA A 88 5.58 -6.22 -0.93
C ALA A 88 6.38 -6.70 0.29
N ASN A 89 6.29 -8.00 0.58
CA ASN A 89 6.97 -8.66 1.70
C ASN A 89 6.66 -8.02 3.07
N ASN A 90 5.38 -7.84 3.37
CA ASN A 90 4.90 -7.41 4.67
C ASN A 90 3.96 -8.47 5.27
N ARG A 91 3.39 -8.21 6.45
CA ARG A 91 2.42 -9.08 7.12
C ARG A 91 0.99 -8.57 6.96
N LEU A 92 0.69 -7.96 5.82
CA LEU A 92 -0.61 -7.36 5.58
C LEU A 92 -1.66 -8.44 5.33
N SER A 93 -2.84 -8.22 5.90
CA SER A 93 -4.02 -9.04 5.68
C SER A 93 -5.06 -8.26 4.87
N THR A 94 -6.24 -8.85 4.70
CA THR A 94 -7.40 -8.17 4.11
C THR A 94 -7.77 -6.88 4.84
N ARG A 95 -7.43 -6.74 6.12
CA ARG A 95 -7.74 -5.52 6.89
C ARG A 95 -6.88 -4.34 6.46
N GLY A 96 -5.56 -4.48 6.43
CA GLY A 96 -4.66 -3.39 5.98
C GLY A 96 -4.89 -3.01 4.51
N LEU A 97 -5.35 -3.97 3.70
CA LEU A 97 -5.86 -3.74 2.35
C LEU A 97 -7.04 -2.75 2.30
N ALA A 98 -7.97 -2.83 3.24
CA ALA A 98 -9.12 -1.93 3.27
C ALA A 98 -8.68 -0.51 3.61
N ASP A 99 -7.79 -0.36 4.59
CA ASP A 99 -7.22 0.92 5.02
C ASP A 99 -6.41 1.56 3.87
N LEU A 100 -5.63 0.77 3.13
CA LEU A 100 -4.92 1.21 1.93
C LEU A 100 -5.88 1.73 0.85
N LEU A 101 -6.96 1.02 0.60
CA LEU A 101 -7.92 1.41 -0.44
C LEU A 101 -8.71 2.67 -0.04
N GLU A 102 -9.03 2.83 1.25
CA GLU A 102 -9.63 4.06 1.77
C GLU A 102 -8.68 5.25 1.64
N TYR A 103 -7.42 5.07 2.02
CA TYR A 103 -6.37 6.07 1.78
C TYR A 103 -6.27 6.42 0.29
N MET A 104 -6.18 5.43 -0.60
CA MET A 104 -6.12 5.66 -2.04
C MET A 104 -7.36 6.41 -2.57
N GLN A 105 -8.55 6.10 -2.08
CA GLN A 105 -9.76 6.81 -2.49
C GLN A 105 -9.77 8.28 -2.06
N SER A 106 -9.11 8.62 -0.95
CA SER A 106 -9.02 10.01 -0.48
C SER A 106 -7.93 10.81 -1.20
N VAL A 107 -6.83 10.17 -1.60
CA VAL A 107 -5.68 10.85 -2.22
C VAL A 107 -5.66 10.82 -3.75
N MET A 108 -6.28 9.83 -4.39
CA MET A 108 -6.17 9.65 -5.84
C MET A 108 -6.90 10.72 -6.64
N GLN A 109 -6.21 11.26 -7.64
CA GLN A 109 -6.79 12.19 -8.59
C GLN A 109 -7.62 11.47 -9.67
N PRO A 110 -8.66 12.10 -10.23
CA PRO A 110 -9.41 11.54 -11.35
C PRO A 110 -8.49 11.22 -12.53
N ARG A 111 -8.53 9.97 -12.99
CA ARG A 111 -7.71 9.41 -14.09
C ARG A 111 -6.24 9.11 -13.76
N GLN A 112 -5.79 9.35 -12.54
CA GLN A 112 -4.46 8.92 -12.10
C GLN A 112 -4.31 7.41 -12.29
N LYS A 113 -3.17 6.98 -12.84
CA LYS A 113 -2.79 5.57 -12.92
C LYS A 113 -1.88 5.27 -11.76
N LEU A 114 -2.24 4.29 -10.94
CA LEU A 114 -1.43 3.89 -9.79
C LEU A 114 -1.17 2.39 -9.83
N LYS A 115 0.09 2.02 -9.62
CA LYS A 115 0.48 0.63 -9.41
C LYS A 115 0.61 0.37 -7.91
N VAL A 116 0.04 -0.73 -7.45
CA VAL A 116 0.09 -1.14 -6.05
C VAL A 116 0.69 -2.53 -5.99
N ASP A 117 1.84 -2.67 -5.35
CA ASP A 117 2.47 -3.97 -5.12
C ASP A 117 2.15 -4.49 -3.72
N LEU A 118 1.29 -5.50 -3.66
CA LEU A 118 0.92 -6.23 -2.45
C LEU A 118 1.43 -7.68 -2.48
N SER A 119 2.43 -7.96 -3.33
CA SER A 119 2.98 -9.31 -3.42
C SER A 119 3.61 -9.78 -2.10
N CYS A 120 3.67 -11.09 -1.89
CA CYS A 120 4.29 -11.69 -0.71
C CYS A 120 3.71 -11.20 0.64
N ASN A 121 2.39 -11.07 0.73
CA ASN A 121 1.69 -10.70 1.96
C ASN A 121 0.84 -11.88 2.51
N GLY A 122 0.01 -11.60 3.51
CA GLY A 122 -0.89 -12.58 4.13
C GLY A 122 -2.29 -12.64 3.51
N ILE A 123 -2.49 -12.19 2.27
CA ILE A 123 -3.82 -12.12 1.64
C ILE A 123 -4.31 -13.53 1.30
N CYS A 124 -5.51 -13.90 1.75
CA CYS A 124 -6.12 -15.20 1.46
C CYS A 124 -7.24 -15.09 0.41
N ASP A 125 -7.83 -16.22 0.02
CA ASP A 125 -8.95 -16.28 -0.94
C ASP A 125 -10.08 -15.29 -0.63
N TRP A 126 -10.48 -15.21 0.65
CA TRP A 126 -11.51 -14.26 1.08
C TRP A 126 -11.05 -12.80 0.94
N GLY A 127 -9.78 -12.54 1.21
CA GLY A 127 -9.18 -11.22 1.04
C GLY A 127 -9.12 -10.78 -0.41
N PHE A 128 -8.77 -11.70 -1.30
CA PHE A 128 -8.75 -11.49 -2.73
C PHE A 128 -10.16 -11.19 -3.29
N GLN A 129 -11.19 -11.94 -2.86
CA GLN A 129 -12.58 -11.62 -3.23
C GLN A 129 -12.98 -10.21 -2.80
N ARG A 130 -12.60 -9.83 -1.58
CA ARG A 130 -12.92 -8.50 -1.04
C ARG A 130 -12.18 -7.40 -1.79
N LEU A 131 -10.92 -7.62 -2.16
CA LEU A 131 -10.17 -6.72 -3.03
C LEU A 131 -10.87 -6.58 -4.40
N ALA A 132 -11.32 -7.67 -5.02
CA ALA A 132 -12.03 -7.63 -6.30
C ALA A 132 -13.33 -6.80 -6.20
N ILE A 133 -14.10 -6.97 -5.12
CA ILE A 133 -15.29 -6.16 -4.82
C ILE A 133 -14.90 -4.68 -4.72
N LEU A 134 -13.95 -4.35 -3.84
CA LEU A 134 -13.54 -2.98 -3.58
C LEU A 134 -13.01 -2.29 -4.85
N LEU A 135 -12.21 -2.98 -5.66
CA LEU A 135 -11.75 -2.45 -6.94
C LEU A 135 -12.91 -2.23 -7.91
N SER A 136 -13.90 -3.12 -7.95
CA SER A 136 -15.07 -2.98 -8.82
C SER A 136 -16.03 -1.86 -8.41
N GLU A 137 -16.10 -1.56 -7.11
CA GLU A 137 -16.94 -0.49 -6.55
C GLU A 137 -16.23 0.86 -6.52
N SER A 138 -14.90 0.85 -6.47
CA SER A 138 -14.10 2.06 -6.47
C SER A 138 -14.17 2.83 -7.79
N MET A 139 -14.07 4.15 -7.70
CA MET A 139 -13.86 5.02 -8.87
C MET A 139 -12.44 4.89 -9.46
N MET A 140 -11.59 4.06 -8.86
CA MET A 140 -10.17 3.90 -9.15
C MET A 140 -9.92 2.99 -10.37
N GLN A 141 -10.53 3.30 -11.51
CA GLN A 141 -10.52 2.45 -12.73
C GLN A 141 -9.12 2.18 -13.29
N ASN A 142 -8.13 2.97 -12.89
CA ASN A 142 -6.76 2.96 -13.40
C ASN A 142 -5.75 2.42 -12.38
N VAL A 143 -6.21 1.67 -11.37
CA VAL A 143 -5.34 1.01 -10.40
C VAL A 143 -5.04 -0.41 -10.84
N GLU A 144 -3.75 -0.73 -10.89
CA GLU A 144 -3.20 -2.07 -11.12
C GLU A 144 -2.62 -2.57 -9.79
N VAL A 145 -3.08 -3.72 -9.31
CA VAL A 145 -2.68 -4.32 -8.04
C VAL A 145 -2.00 -5.66 -8.31
N ASN A 146 -0.72 -5.76 -7.96
CA ASN A 146 0.00 -7.02 -7.90
C ASN A 146 -0.26 -7.70 -6.56
N ILE A 147 -0.72 -8.94 -6.59
CA ILE A 147 -1.02 -9.76 -5.41
C ILE A 147 -0.29 -11.10 -5.44
N ASP A 148 0.76 -11.21 -6.25
CA ASP A 148 1.50 -12.45 -6.42
C ASP A 148 2.07 -12.98 -5.08
N GLN A 149 2.28 -14.30 -4.98
CA GLN A 149 2.87 -14.95 -3.81
C GLN A 149 2.13 -14.69 -2.49
N ASN A 150 0.82 -14.43 -2.55
CA ASN A 150 -0.08 -14.42 -1.40
C ASN A 150 -0.65 -15.83 -1.14
N ARG A 151 -1.50 -15.97 -0.11
CA ARG A 151 -2.13 -17.24 0.28
C ARG A 151 -3.43 -17.50 -0.47
N ILE A 152 -3.40 -17.31 -1.79
CA ILE A 152 -4.57 -17.42 -2.67
C ILE A 152 -4.47 -18.75 -3.44
N SER A 153 -5.44 -19.63 -3.26
CA SER A 153 -5.41 -21.01 -3.74
C SER A 153 -5.59 -21.11 -5.26
N ASN A 154 -6.53 -20.33 -5.81
CA ASN A 154 -6.75 -20.22 -7.25
C ASN A 154 -7.37 -18.85 -7.59
N PRO A 155 -6.55 -17.80 -7.77
CA PRO A 155 -7.05 -16.44 -8.03
C PRO A 155 -7.87 -16.36 -9.32
N GLY A 156 -7.53 -17.15 -10.34
CA GLY A 156 -8.28 -17.22 -11.60
C GLY A 156 -9.72 -17.69 -11.40
N ASP A 157 -9.91 -18.85 -10.77
CA ASP A 157 -11.25 -19.41 -10.51
C ASP A 157 -12.11 -18.49 -9.63
N ILE A 158 -11.49 -17.87 -8.62
CA ILE A 158 -12.18 -16.94 -7.73
C ILE A 158 -12.65 -15.70 -8.50
N LEU A 159 -11.78 -15.14 -9.35
CA LEU A 159 -12.11 -13.99 -10.17
C LEU A 159 -13.18 -14.33 -11.19
N ASP A 160 -13.09 -15.47 -11.86
CA ASP A 160 -14.08 -15.95 -12.83
C ASP A 160 -15.45 -16.16 -12.19
N ALA A 161 -15.50 -16.76 -10.99
CA ALA A 161 -16.74 -16.92 -10.22
C ALA A 161 -17.36 -15.56 -9.86
N TYR A 162 -16.53 -14.61 -9.42
CA TYR A 162 -16.97 -13.25 -9.13
C TYR A 162 -17.50 -12.53 -10.38
N MET A 163 -16.76 -12.59 -11.49
CA MET A 163 -17.19 -12.02 -12.76
C MET A 163 -18.48 -12.65 -13.29
N ALA A 164 -18.66 -13.96 -13.09
CA ALA A 164 -19.88 -14.66 -13.48
C ALA A 164 -21.10 -14.26 -12.64
N ALA A 165 -20.91 -13.98 -11.35
CA ALA A 165 -21.96 -13.49 -10.46
C ALA A 165 -22.36 -12.03 -10.77
N HIS A 166 -21.43 -11.22 -11.30
CA HIS A 166 -21.61 -9.79 -11.52
C HIS A 166 -21.48 -9.36 -13.00
N ARG A 167 -21.94 -10.19 -13.94
CA ARG A 167 -21.78 -9.99 -15.40
C ARG A 167 -22.29 -8.66 -15.95
N GLU A 168 -23.28 -8.06 -15.29
CA GLU A 168 -23.88 -6.79 -15.69
C GLU A 168 -23.05 -5.58 -15.24
N ASN A 169 -22.17 -5.75 -14.25
CA ASN A 169 -21.30 -4.69 -13.77
C ASN A 169 -20.13 -4.48 -14.75
N ARG A 170 -20.09 -3.30 -15.39
CA ARG A 170 -19.02 -2.96 -16.34
C ARG A 170 -17.65 -2.88 -15.68
N ALA A 171 -17.56 -2.41 -14.43
CA ALA A 171 -16.28 -2.29 -13.72
C ALA A 171 -15.63 -3.66 -13.46
N VAL A 172 -16.45 -4.70 -13.27
CA VAL A 172 -16.00 -6.08 -13.05
C VAL A 172 -15.28 -6.65 -14.27
N LYS A 173 -15.63 -6.21 -15.49
CA LYS A 173 -14.97 -6.67 -16.73
C LYS A 173 -13.52 -6.20 -16.88
N GLU A 174 -13.15 -5.14 -16.16
CA GLU A 174 -11.78 -4.61 -16.18
C GLU A 174 -10.92 -5.21 -15.06
N LEU A 175 -11.48 -5.96 -14.11
CA LEU A 175 -10.72 -6.57 -13.00
C LEU A 175 -9.55 -7.46 -13.46
N PRO A 176 -9.67 -8.30 -14.51
CA PRO A 176 -8.54 -9.11 -14.98
C PRO A 176 -7.34 -8.30 -15.48
N ARG A 177 -7.54 -7.02 -15.84
CA ARG A 177 -6.45 -6.10 -16.23
C ARG A 177 -5.87 -5.35 -15.04
N ARG A 178 -6.61 -5.30 -13.93
CA ARG A 178 -6.28 -4.54 -12.72
C ARG A 178 -5.69 -5.42 -11.62
N LEU A 179 -5.83 -6.74 -11.73
CA LEU A 179 -5.30 -7.69 -10.77
C LEU A 179 -4.23 -8.52 -11.46
N VAL A 180 -2.99 -8.40 -10.99
CA VAL A 180 -1.83 -9.16 -11.48
C VAL A 180 -1.50 -10.24 -10.47
N PHE A 181 -1.50 -11.49 -10.93
CA PHE A 181 -1.15 -12.68 -10.16
C PHE A 181 -0.56 -13.74 -11.09
N SER A 182 0.40 -14.51 -10.58
CA SER A 182 1.15 -15.55 -11.31
C SER A 182 0.69 -16.96 -10.94
#